data_AF-A0A1G7JNZ4-F1
#
_entry.id   AF-A0A1G7JNZ4-F1
#
_cell.length_a   1.000
_cell.length_b   1.000
_cell.length_c   1.000
_cell.angle_alpha   90.00
_cell.angle_beta   90.00
_cell.angle_gamma   90.00
#
_symmetry.space_group_name_H-M   'P 1'
#
loop_
_entity.id
_entity.type
_entity.pdbx_description
1 polymer ?
#
loop_
_entity_poly.entity_id
_entity_poly.type
_entity_poly.pdbx_seq_one_letter_code
_entity_poly.pdbx_strand_id
1 'polypeptide(L)'
;MTLAQLGASVIRIDPLGGGSDHLRWPVDRAGDSFSWASLNKGKRSVAVDMRSDEGRALVTDLIAATGVLVDNVVGRRWMAPETLRAKRADLITGTEEGAAPVNHGRAARPRCG
;
A
#
# COMPACT_ATOMS: atom_id res chain seq x y z
N MET A 1 -7.83 4.07 6.08
CA MET A 1 -8.61 5.22 6.59
C MET A 1 -9.06 4.96 8.02
N THR A 2 -9.77 3.86 8.28
CA THR A 2 -10.34 3.49 9.58
C THR A 2 -9.36 3.63 10.76
N LEU A 3 -8.16 3.07 10.68
CA LEU A 3 -7.17 3.18 11.77
C LEU A 3 -6.85 4.64 12.15
N ALA A 4 -6.66 5.51 11.15
CA ALA A 4 -6.38 6.93 11.40
C ALA A 4 -7.59 7.64 12.01
N GLN A 5 -8.81 7.31 11.57
CA GLN A 5 -10.04 7.87 12.12
C GLN A 5 -10.31 7.44 13.56
N LEU A 6 -9.83 6.25 13.94
CA LEU A 6 -9.90 5.72 15.31
C LEU A 6 -8.75 6.23 16.20
N GLY A 7 -7.93 7.17 15.71
CA GLY A 7 -6.88 7.84 16.50
C GLY A 7 -5.47 7.26 16.33
N ALA A 8 -5.27 6.26 15.47
CA ALA A 8 -3.91 5.77 15.20
C ALA A 8 -3.09 6.77 14.37
N SER A 9 -1.80 6.90 14.68
CA SER A 9 -0.86 7.57 13.79
C SER A 9 -0.50 6.64 12.64
N VAL A 10 -0.99 6.96 11.44
CA VAL A 10 -0.74 6.15 10.23
C VAL A 10 0.24 6.85 9.30
N ILE A 11 1.27 6.13 8.88
CA ILE A 11 2.24 6.57 7.86
C ILE A 11 2.04 5.69 6.63
N ARG A 12 1.71 6.32 5.49
CA ARG A 12 1.69 5.69 4.18
C ARG A 12 3.09 5.78 3.56
N ILE A 13 3.55 4.68 2.97
CA ILE A 13 4.84 4.60 2.28
C ILE A 13 4.55 4.36 0.81
N ASP A 14 4.93 5.31 -0.05
CA ASP A 14 4.78 5.21 -1.49
C ASP A 14 6.16 5.07 -2.17
N PRO A 15 6.23 4.46 -3.37
CA PRO A 15 7.43 4.56 -4.19
C PRO A 15 7.67 6.01 -4.64
N LEU A 16 8.89 6.31 -5.07
CA LEU A 16 9.18 7.56 -5.78
C LEU A 16 8.26 7.69 -7.00
N GLY A 17 7.64 8.86 -7.16
CA GLY A 17 6.63 9.09 -8.20
C GLY A 17 5.21 8.64 -7.84
N GLY A 18 4.96 8.19 -6.60
CA GLY A 18 3.62 7.95 -6.05
C GLY A 18 3.04 6.55 -6.27
N GLY A 19 2.09 6.15 -5.41
CA GLY A 19 1.39 4.87 -5.52
C GLY A 19 0.38 4.81 -6.67
N SER A 20 -0.16 3.63 -7.00
CA SER A 20 -1.07 3.44 -8.15
C SER A 20 -2.42 4.19 -8.08
N ASP A 21 -2.69 4.85 -6.96
CA ASP A 21 -3.88 5.64 -6.68
C ASP A 21 -3.65 7.16 -6.79
N HIS A 22 -2.41 7.67 -6.76
CA HIS A 22 -2.16 9.12 -6.60
C HIS A 22 -2.64 10.00 -7.77
N LEU A 23 -2.66 9.46 -9.00
CA LEU A 23 -3.23 10.11 -10.19
C LEU A 23 -4.44 9.32 -10.76
N ARG A 24 -5.08 8.50 -9.93
CA ARG A 24 -6.21 7.68 -10.38
C ARG A 24 -7.43 8.55 -10.65
N TRP A 25 -7.97 8.45 -11.86
CA TRP A 25 -9.22 9.11 -12.24
C TRP A 25 -10.40 8.59 -11.39
N PRO A 26 -11.33 9.45 -10.95
CA PRO A 26 -11.46 10.88 -11.27
C PRO A 26 -10.44 11.77 -10.58
N VAL A 27 -9.97 12.77 -11.32
CA VAL A 27 -9.04 13.80 -10.86
C VAL A 27 -9.69 15.18 -10.92
N ASP A 28 -9.20 16.11 -10.10
CA ASP A 28 -9.59 17.51 -10.18
C ASP A 28 -8.93 18.25 -11.36
N ARG A 29 -9.08 19.58 -11.44
CA ARG A 29 -8.49 20.39 -12.52
C ARG A 29 -6.96 20.47 -12.45
N ALA A 30 -6.36 20.24 -11.28
CA ALA A 30 -4.91 20.19 -11.10
C ALA A 30 -4.33 18.79 -11.39
N GLY A 31 -5.19 17.77 -11.54
CA GLY A 31 -4.78 16.39 -11.77
C GLY A 31 -4.71 15.55 -10.50
N ASP A 32 -5.13 16.08 -9.36
CA ASP A 32 -5.10 15.37 -8.08
C ASP A 32 -6.25 14.36 -7.99
N SER A 33 -5.93 13.12 -7.60
CA SER A 33 -6.92 12.06 -7.50
C SER A 33 -7.90 12.26 -6.33
N PHE A 34 -9.20 12.28 -6.64
CA PHE A 34 -10.24 12.25 -5.61
C PHE A 34 -10.19 10.96 -4.79
N SER A 35 -9.85 9.83 -5.42
CA SER A 35 -9.69 8.55 -4.71
C SER A 35 -8.54 8.63 -3.70
N TRP A 36 -7.39 9.17 -4.10
CA TRP A 36 -6.26 9.33 -3.19
C TRP A 36 -6.61 10.27 -2.02
N ALA A 37 -7.19 11.44 -2.30
CA ALA A 37 -7.57 12.41 -1.28
C ALA A 37 -8.57 11.81 -0.27
N SER A 38 -9.55 11.05 -0.76
CA SER A 38 -10.61 10.47 0.08
C SER A 38 -10.12 9.32 0.96
N LEU A 39 -9.22 8.47 0.44
CA LEU A 39 -8.76 7.25 1.12
C LEU A 39 -7.51 7.45 2.00
N ASN A 40 -6.88 8.62 1.93
CA ASN A 40 -5.63 8.90 2.65
C ASN A 40 -5.70 10.08 3.62
N LYS A 41 -6.88 10.70 3.80
CA LYS A 41 -7.10 11.72 4.83
C LYS A 41 -6.66 11.22 6.22
N GLY A 42 -5.95 12.06 6.96
CA GLY A 42 -5.46 11.76 8.31
C GLY A 42 -4.20 10.88 8.36
N LYS A 43 -3.70 10.40 7.21
CA LYS A 43 -2.39 9.72 7.14
C LYS A 43 -1.29 10.73 6.87
N ARG A 44 -0.11 10.51 7.45
CA ARG A 44 1.15 11.10 6.95
C ARG A 44 1.63 10.26 5.77
N SER A 45 2.35 10.85 4.82
CA SER A 45 2.89 10.13 3.67
C SER A 45 4.38 10.41 3.51
N VAL A 46 5.14 9.40 3.10
CA VAL A 46 6.55 9.52 2.71
C VAL A 46 6.80 8.70 1.45
N ALA A 47 7.58 9.25 0.53
CA ALA A 47 8.04 8.53 -0.66
C ALA A 47 9.43 7.97 -0.41
N VAL A 48 9.64 6.69 -0.71
CA VAL A 48 10.92 5.99 -0.51
C VAL A 48 11.27 5.17 -1.74
N ASP A 49 12.54 5.16 -2.13
CA ASP A 49 13.04 4.22 -3.15
C ASP A 49 13.19 2.81 -2.57
N MET A 50 12.10 2.04 -2.59
CA MET A 50 12.09 0.64 -2.15
C MET A 50 12.79 -0.33 -3.13
N ARG A 51 13.37 0.16 -4.22
CA ARG A 51 14.23 -0.66 -5.11
C ARG A 51 15.65 -0.74 -4.56
N SER A 52 16.10 0.30 -3.87
CA SER A 52 17.40 0.35 -3.17
C SER A 52 17.39 -0.47 -1.88
N ASP A 53 18.54 -1.02 -1.51
CA ASP A 53 18.68 -1.76 -0.24
C ASP A 53 18.58 -0.82 0.97
N GLU A 54 19.08 0.42 0.84
CA GLU A 54 18.93 1.46 1.86
C GLU A 54 17.46 1.81 2.12
N GLY A 55 16.67 2.03 1.05
CA GLY A 55 15.25 2.31 1.18
C GLY A 55 14.47 1.14 1.78
N ARG A 56 14.82 -0.11 1.44
CA ARG A 56 14.23 -1.30 2.08
C ARG A 56 14.59 -1.37 3.57
N ALA A 57 15.83 -1.11 3.93
CA ALA A 57 16.27 -1.09 5.32
C ALA A 57 15.52 -0.01 6.12
N LEU A 58 15.43 1.21 5.58
CA LEU A 58 14.69 2.32 6.19
C LEU A 58 13.22 1.96 6.45
N VAL A 59 12.53 1.40 5.46
CA VAL A 59 11.13 0.98 5.62
C VAL A 59 10.99 -0.14 6.65
N THR A 60 11.90 -1.12 6.61
CA THR A 60 11.91 -2.24 7.55
C THR A 60 12.11 -1.76 8.99
N ASP A 61 13.03 -0.82 9.21
CA ASP A 61 13.31 -0.25 10.54
C ASP A 61 12.14 0.60 11.03
N LEU A 62 11.48 1.36 10.15
CA LEU A 62 10.26 2.09 10.49
C LEU A 62 9.13 1.13 10.91
N ILE A 63 8.95 0.03 10.17
CA ILE A 63 7.97 -1.02 10.49
C ILE A 63 8.26 -1.65 11.87
N ALA A 64 9.52 -1.96 12.17
CA ALA A 64 9.91 -2.49 13.48
C ALA A 64 9.63 -1.47 14.60
N ALA A 65 9.93 -0.18 14.37
CA ALA A 65 9.66 0.87 15.34
C ALA A 65 8.16 1.06 15.62
N THR A 66 7.29 0.95 14.60
CA THR A 66 5.84 1.11 14.77
C THR A 66 5.12 -0.14 15.25
N GLY A 67 5.60 -1.33 14.89
CA GLY A 67 5.05 -2.62 15.32
C GLY A 67 3.81 -3.08 14.58
N VAL A 68 3.35 -2.33 13.59
CA VAL A 68 2.19 -2.69 12.78
C VAL A 68 2.50 -2.40 11.32
N LEU A 69 2.32 -3.42 10.47
CA LEU A 69 2.37 -3.33 9.03
C LEU A 69 1.01 -3.73 8.44
N VAL A 70 0.48 -2.87 7.56
CA VAL A 70 -0.64 -3.22 6.69
C VAL A 70 -0.21 -2.99 5.25
N ASP A 71 -0.30 -4.01 4.41
CA ASP A 71 0.12 -3.95 3.01
C ASP A 71 -0.87 -4.69 2.09
N ASN A 72 -0.76 -4.45 0.80
CA ASN A 72 -1.48 -5.18 -0.25
C ASN A 72 -0.53 -5.65 -1.36
N VAL A 73 0.72 -5.98 -0.98
CA VAL A 73 1.81 -6.28 -1.90
C VAL A 73 2.43 -7.62 -1.56
N VAL A 74 2.14 -8.62 -2.38
CA VAL A 74 2.67 -9.98 -2.22
C VAL A 74 4.10 -10.11 -2.77
N GLY A 75 4.87 -11.04 -2.20
CA GLY A 75 6.15 -11.51 -2.77
C GLY A 75 7.40 -10.71 -2.38
N ARG A 76 7.29 -9.71 -1.49
CA ARG A 76 8.45 -8.97 -0.99
C ARG A 76 9.10 -9.68 0.21
N ARG A 77 10.16 -10.47 -0.04
CA ARG A 77 10.87 -11.24 1.01
C ARG A 77 11.33 -10.40 2.22
N TRP A 78 11.70 -9.13 1.99
CA TRP A 78 12.14 -8.22 3.04
C TRP A 78 11.00 -7.71 3.95
N MET A 79 9.74 -7.91 3.54
CA MET A 79 8.52 -7.64 4.33
C MET A 79 7.90 -8.93 4.88
N ALA A 80 8.52 -10.10 4.67
CA ALA A 80 7.97 -11.36 5.14
C ALA A 80 7.82 -11.37 6.68
N PRO A 81 6.77 -11.99 7.23
CA PRO A 81 6.54 -12.01 8.68
C PRO A 81 7.74 -12.50 9.48
N GLU A 82 8.45 -13.51 8.99
CA GLU A 82 9.64 -14.07 9.63
C GLU A 82 10.78 -13.05 9.68
N THR A 83 11.01 -12.33 8.57
CA THR A 83 12.02 -11.27 8.46
C THR A 83 11.72 -10.14 9.45
N LEU A 84 10.45 -9.73 9.55
CA LEU A 84 10.04 -8.62 10.43
C LEU A 84 10.04 -9.04 11.91
N ARG A 85 9.62 -10.27 12.23
CA ARG A 85 9.63 -10.80 13.60
C ARG A 85 11.03 -10.97 14.17
N ALA A 86 12.02 -11.20 13.32
CA ALA A 86 13.43 -11.19 13.74
C ALA A 86 13.89 -9.82 14.26
N LYS A 87 13.27 -8.72 13.81
CA LYS A 87 13.51 -7.35 14.31
C LYS A 87 12.60 -6.98 15.48
N ARG A 88 11.35 -7.47 15.48
CA ARG A 88 10.38 -7.20 16.55
C ARG A 88 9.41 -8.37 16.74
N ALA A 89 9.53 -9.06 17.87
CA ALA A 89 8.79 -10.31 18.13
C ALA A 89 7.26 -10.15 18.20
N ASP A 90 6.76 -9.01 18.70
CA ASP A 90 5.33 -8.70 18.90
C ASP A 90 4.68 -8.01 17.68
N LEU A 91 5.37 -7.93 16.55
CA LEU A 91 4.90 -7.21 15.36
C LEU A 91 3.62 -7.83 14.76
N ILE A 92 2.66 -6.97 14.43
CA ILE A 92 1.38 -7.33 13.78
C ILE A 92 1.48 -7.02 12.28
N THR A 93 1.29 -8.03 11.44
CA THR A 93 1.22 -7.90 9.97
C THR A 93 -0.18 -8.22 9.46
N GLY A 94 -0.73 -7.38 8.58
CA GLY A 94 -1.94 -7.67 7.81
C GLY A 94 -1.71 -7.42 6.33
N THR A 95 -1.89 -8.47 5.51
CA THR A 95 -1.72 -8.39 4.05
C THR A 95 -3.05 -8.63 3.36
N GLU A 96 -3.47 -7.70 2.52
CA GLU A 96 -4.65 -7.82 1.68
C GLU A 96 -4.26 -8.39 0.31
N GLU A 97 -4.70 -9.61 0.03
CA GLU A 97 -4.46 -10.28 -1.26
C GLU A 97 -5.73 -10.26 -2.12
N GLY A 98 -5.56 -9.92 -3.41
CA GLY A 98 -6.64 -10.06 -4.37
C GLY A 98 -6.93 -11.53 -4.67
N ALA A 99 -8.20 -11.93 -4.69
CA ALA A 99 -8.58 -13.26 -5.15
C ALA A 99 -8.14 -13.46 -6.61
N ALA A 100 -7.69 -14.68 -6.94
CA ALA A 100 -7.43 -15.06 -8.32
C ALA A 100 -8.67 -14.74 -9.18
N PRO A 101 -8.51 -14.23 -10.41
CA PRO A 101 -9.65 -13.92 -11.26
C PRO A 101 -10.51 -15.17 -11.42
N VAL A 102 -11.73 -15.12 -10.88
CA VAL A 102 -12.73 -16.15 -11.14
C VAL A 102 -13.05 -16.03 -12.63
N ASN A 103 -12.66 -17.06 -13.38
CA ASN A 103 -12.85 -17.12 -14.82
C ASN A 103 -14.35 -17.32 -15.10
N HIS A 104 -15.15 -16.27 -14.95
CA HIS A 104 -16.50 -16.24 -15.49
C HIS A 104 -16.35 -16.16 -17.00
N GLY A 105 -16.39 -17.32 -17.68
CA GLY A 105 -16.22 -17.46 -19.12
C GLY A 105 -16.86 -16.28 -19.86
N ARG A 106 -16.03 -15.34 -20.32
CA ARG A 106 -16.51 -14.09 -20.90
C ARG A 106 -16.93 -14.43 -22.33
N ALA A 107 -18.21 -14.74 -22.51
CA ALA A 107 -18.81 -14.78 -23.83
C ALA A 107 -18.46 -13.46 -24.53
N ALA A 108 -17.85 -13.57 -25.71
CA ALA A 108 -17.40 -12.42 -26.48
C ALA A 108 -18.57 -11.46 -26.70
N ARG A 109 -18.47 -10.22 -26.20
CA ARG A 109 -19.41 -9.16 -26.56
C ARG A 109 -19.14 -8.77 -28.01
N PRO A 110 -20.14 -8.81 -28.92
CA PRO A 110 -19.94 -8.32 -30.28
C PRO A 110 -19.64 -6.83 -30.23
N ARG A 111 -18.63 -6.41 -31.00
CA ARG A 111 -18.33 -5.00 -31.21
C ARG A 111 -19.46 -4.41 -32.05
N CYS A 112 -20.21 -3.45 -31.52
CA CYS A 112 -21.07 -2.61 -32.34
C CYS A 112 -20.14 -1.69 -33.16
N GLY A 113 -20.27 -1.75 -34.48
CA GLY A 113 -19.69 -0.79 -35.42
C GLY A 113 -20.56 0.45 -35.57
#